data_AF-A0A0K8WG17-F1
#
_entry.id   AF-A0A0K8WG17-F1
#
_cell.length_a   1.000
_cell.length_b   1.000
_cell.length_c   1.000
_cell.angle_alpha   90.00
_cell.angle_beta   90.00
_cell.angle_gamma   90.00
#
_symmetry.space_group_name_H-M   'P 1'
#
loop_
_entity.id
_entity.type
_entity.pdbx_description
1 polymer ?
#
loop_
_entity_poly.entity_id
_entity_poly.type
_entity_poly.pdbx_seq_one_letter_code
_entity_poly.pdbx_strand_id
1 'polypeptide(L)'
;MASQYEGILRTDKSVLFCIYCNCSITGGKTFNVKQHFETHKHKLCVERRSEKTESQLLLNKYNTFSKDFCKIFLSANIPLEKARHPSVIEFLGKHTNKTVPSVTNLRLKYVPALY
;
A
#
# COMPACT_ATOMS: atom_id res chain seq x y z
N MET A 1 -29.35 -10.34 -11.83
CA MET A 1 -28.98 -8.92 -12.09
C MET A 1 -27.84 -8.40 -11.20
N ALA A 2 -27.41 -9.10 -10.14
CA ALA A 2 -26.23 -8.76 -9.34
C ALA A 2 -24.90 -9.35 -9.88
N SER A 3 -24.96 -10.25 -10.86
CA SER A 3 -23.82 -11.01 -11.39
C SER A 3 -22.96 -10.27 -12.43
N GLN A 4 -23.30 -9.03 -12.80
CA GLN A 4 -22.58 -8.27 -13.85
C GLN A 4 -21.52 -7.30 -13.29
N TYR A 5 -21.45 -7.13 -11.96
CA TYR A 5 -20.52 -6.21 -11.28
C TYR A 5 -19.87 -6.85 -10.04
N GLU A 6 -19.77 -8.18 -10.02
CA GLU A 6 -19.09 -8.91 -8.95
C GLU A 6 -17.63 -8.44 -8.84
N GLY A 7 -17.23 -8.00 -7.65
CA GLY A 7 -15.90 -7.46 -7.37
C GLY A 7 -15.75 -5.93 -7.49
N ILE A 8 -16.74 -5.22 -8.04
CA ILE A 8 -16.71 -3.74 -8.16
C ILE A 8 -17.68 -3.08 -7.16
N LEU A 9 -18.84 -3.70 -6.95
CA LEU A 9 -19.87 -3.21 -6.04
C LEU A 9 -20.01 -4.12 -4.81
N ARG A 10 -20.07 -3.53 -3.62
CA ARG A 10 -20.49 -4.18 -2.37
C ARG A 10 -21.92 -3.78 -2.07
N THR A 11 -22.71 -4.69 -1.52
CA THR A 11 -24.08 -4.40 -1.09
C THR A 11 -24.10 -4.45 0.43
N ASP A 12 -24.38 -3.33 1.09
CA ASP A 12 -24.62 -3.30 2.54
C ASP A 12 -26.06 -2.84 2.77
N LYS A 13 -26.90 -3.75 3.31
CA LYS A 13 -28.26 -3.49 3.82
C LYS A 13 -29.10 -2.49 2.99
N SER A 14 -29.22 -2.76 1.68
CA SER A 14 -30.00 -1.98 0.68
C SER A 14 -29.28 -0.81 -0.01
N VAL A 15 -27.99 -0.59 0.24
CA VAL A 15 -27.17 0.42 -0.46
C VAL A 15 -26.06 -0.27 -1.26
N LEU A 16 -25.92 0.11 -2.53
CA LEU A 16 -24.80 -0.31 -3.37
C LEU A 16 -23.61 0.62 -3.12
N PHE A 17 -22.44 0.05 -2.86
CA PHE A 17 -21.21 0.77 -2.56
C PHE A 17 -20.14 0.42 -3.60
N CYS A 18 -19.53 1.42 -4.21
CA CYS A 18 -18.44 1.19 -5.16
C CYS A 18 -17.10 1.11 -4.45
N ILE A 19 -16.40 -0.01 -4.63
CA ILE A 19 -15.09 -0.27 -4.00
C ILE A 19 -14.00 0.67 -4.56
N TYR A 20 -14.08 1.02 -5.85
CA TYR A 20 -13.09 1.88 -6.50
C TYR A 20 -13.26 3.35 -6.11
N CYS A 21 -14.50 3.81 -6.06
CA CYS A 21 -14.83 5.22 -5.77
C CYS A 21 -15.02 5.51 -4.27
N ASN A 22 -15.08 4.46 -3.44
CA ASN A 22 -15.37 4.52 -2.01
C ASN A 22 -16.62 5.36 -1.69
N CYS A 23 -17.68 5.20 -2.48
CA CYS A 23 -18.92 5.98 -2.34
C CYS A 23 -20.17 5.11 -2.50
N SER A 24 -21.23 5.50 -1.79
CA SER A 24 -22.57 4.93 -1.93
C SER A 24 -23.23 5.41 -3.22
N ILE A 25 -23.84 4.48 -3.95
CA ILE A 25 -24.71 4.73 -5.09
C ILE A 25 -26.13 4.83 -4.53
N THR A 26 -26.62 6.05 -4.40
CA THR A 26 -27.92 6.34 -3.77
C THR A 26 -29.06 5.78 -4.64
N GLY A 27 -29.86 4.89 -4.06
CA GLY A 27 -31.02 4.27 -4.69
C GLY A 27 -30.61 3.15 -5.65
N GLY A 28 -30.80 1.89 -5.23
CA GLY A 28 -30.50 0.65 -5.96
C GLY A 28 -31.28 0.42 -7.26
N LYS A 29 -31.57 1.48 -8.02
CA LYS A 29 -32.09 1.42 -9.39
C LYS A 29 -30.92 1.20 -10.34
N THR A 30 -31.12 0.32 -11.32
CA THR A 30 -30.14 -0.03 -12.37
C THR A 30 -29.60 1.19 -13.13
N PHE A 31 -30.39 2.27 -13.21
CA PHE A 31 -30.00 3.53 -13.82
C PHE A 31 -28.84 4.23 -13.10
N ASN A 32 -28.92 4.39 -11.76
CA ASN A 32 -27.87 5.04 -10.97
C ASN A 32 -26.56 4.25 -11.04
N VAL A 33 -26.65 2.93 -11.14
CA VAL A 33 -25.50 2.06 -11.33
C VAL A 33 -24.83 2.32 -12.67
N LYS A 34 -25.59 2.28 -13.78
CA LYS A 34 -25.05 2.58 -15.12
C LYS A 34 -24.40 3.96 -15.18
N GLN A 35 -25.11 4.97 -14.68
CA GLN A 35 -24.60 6.34 -14.65
C GLN A 35 -23.29 6.45 -13.84
N HIS A 36 -23.20 5.76 -12.70
CA HIS A 36 -21.98 5.71 -11.90
C HIS A 36 -20.78 5.22 -12.71
N PHE A 37 -20.91 4.11 -13.44
CA PHE A 37 -19.84 3.55 -14.27
C PHE A 37 -19.44 4.47 -15.42
N GLU A 38 -20.37 5.26 -15.94
CA GLU A 38 -20.10 6.24 -16.99
C GLU A 38 -19.43 7.52 -16.47
N THR A 39 -19.54 7.80 -15.17
CA THR A 39 -18.92 9.01 -14.59
C THR A 39 -17.40 9.02 -14.77
N HIS A 40 -16.88 10.21 -15.08
CA HIS A 40 -15.44 10.46 -15.15
C HIS A 40 -14.72 10.10 -13.84
N LYS A 41 -15.38 10.30 -12.69
CA LYS A 41 -14.86 9.93 -11.38
C LYS A 41 -14.57 8.43 -11.28
N HIS A 42 -15.48 7.58 -11.77
CA HIS A 42 -15.30 6.13 -11.74
C HIS A 42 -14.13 5.70 -12.62
N LYS A 43 -14.09 6.17 -13.87
CA LYS A 43 -13.00 5.86 -14.82
C LYS A 43 -11.62 6.22 -14.25
N LEU A 44 -11.48 7.44 -13.72
CA LEU A 44 -10.25 7.87 -13.05
C LEU A 44 -9.89 7.02 -11.83
N CYS A 45 -10.86 6.60 -11.01
CA CYS A 45 -10.58 5.77 -9.84
C CYS A 45 -10.16 4.35 -10.22
N VAL A 46 -10.69 3.81 -11.31
CA VAL A 46 -10.30 2.51 -11.87
C VAL A 46 -8.89 2.59 -12.44
N GLU A 47 -8.58 3.59 -13.27
CA GLU A 47 -7.24 3.80 -13.85
C GLU A 47 -6.18 3.95 -12.75
N ARG A 48 -6.42 4.84 -11.78
CA ARG A 48 -5.51 5.03 -10.63
C ARG A 48 -5.30 3.77 -9.80
N ARG A 49 -6.26 2.83 -9.78
CA ARG A 49 -6.14 1.60 -8.99
C ARG A 49 -5.46 0.47 -9.76
N SER A 50 -5.60 0.42 -11.09
CA SER A 50 -4.78 -0.42 -11.97
C SER A 50 -3.30 -0.02 -11.94
N GLU A 51 -2.99 1.28 -11.85
CA GLU A 51 -1.61 1.75 -11.69
C GLU A 51 -1.04 1.50 -10.28
N LYS A 52 -1.91 1.49 -9.26
CA LYS A 52 -1.51 1.27 -7.85
C LYS A 52 -1.29 -0.19 -7.47
N THR A 53 -1.71 -1.15 -8.27
CA THR A 53 -1.49 -2.58 -7.96
C THR A 53 0.00 -2.94 -7.92
N GLU A 54 0.86 -2.27 -8.70
CA GLU A 54 2.31 -2.55 -8.64
C GLU A 54 3.01 -1.84 -7.47
N SER A 55 2.60 -0.61 -7.15
CA SER A 55 3.24 0.21 -6.11
C SER A 55 2.76 -0.09 -4.69
N GLN A 56 1.55 -0.62 -4.50
CA GLN A 56 1.06 -1.01 -3.16
C GLN A 56 1.39 -2.46 -2.78
N LEU A 57 1.69 -3.34 -3.74
CA LEU A 57 2.18 -4.69 -3.45
C LEU A 57 3.65 -4.70 -2.97
N LEU A 58 4.43 -3.66 -3.29
CA LEU A 58 5.81 -3.50 -2.78
C LEU A 58 5.86 -3.07 -1.31
N LEU A 59 4.79 -2.49 -0.76
CA LEU A 59 4.72 -2.09 0.65
C LEU A 59 4.61 -3.29 1.61
N ASN A 60 4.20 -4.47 1.13
CA ASN A 60 3.94 -5.62 2.00
C ASN A 60 5.02 -6.72 1.97
N LYS A 61 6.06 -6.62 1.14
CA LYS A 61 7.23 -7.49 1.30
C LYS A 61 8.01 -7.01 2.54
N TYR A 62 7.82 -7.70 3.66
CA TYR A 62 8.82 -7.68 4.73
C TYR A 62 10.12 -8.18 4.12
N ASN A 63 11.02 -7.26 3.80
CA ASN A 63 12.34 -7.63 3.32
C ASN A 63 13.10 -8.20 4.52
N THR A 64 13.49 -9.47 4.45
CA THR A 64 14.27 -10.14 5.50
C THR A 64 15.51 -9.33 5.85
N PHE A 65 16.20 -8.79 4.83
CA PHE A 65 17.32 -7.88 5.02
C PHE A 65 16.96 -6.65 5.86
N SER A 66 15.84 -5.98 5.60
CA SER A 66 15.44 -4.80 6.36
C SER A 66 15.07 -5.12 7.81
N LYS A 67 14.50 -6.31 8.05
CA LYS A 67 14.20 -6.80 9.40
C LYS A 67 15.48 -7.12 10.18
N ASP A 68 16.39 -7.90 9.60
CA ASP A 68 17.66 -8.25 10.23
C ASP A 68 18.53 -7.01 10.47
N PHE A 69 18.56 -6.10 9.50
CA PHE A 69 19.23 -4.81 9.63
C PHE A 69 18.68 -3.99 10.81
N CYS A 70 17.36 -3.85 10.91
CA CYS A 70 16.72 -3.15 12.03
C CYS A 70 17.02 -3.83 13.37
N LYS A 71 16.95 -5.17 13.41
CA LYS A 71 17.25 -5.96 14.60
C LYS A 71 18.68 -5.75 15.09
N ILE A 72 19.67 -5.73 14.20
CA ILE A 72 21.07 -5.45 14.55
C ILE A 72 21.21 -4.07 15.19
N PHE A 73 20.62 -3.04 14.56
CA PHE A 73 20.71 -1.67 15.08
C PHE A 73 20.09 -1.54 16.47
N LEU A 74 18.91 -2.15 16.69
CA LEU A 74 18.25 -2.14 17.98
C LEU A 74 19.04 -2.93 19.03
N SER A 75 19.53 -4.13 18.68
CA SER A 75 20.28 -5.00 19.59
C SER A 75 21.63 -4.39 19.99
N ALA A 76 22.27 -3.66 19.07
CA ALA A 76 23.53 -2.95 19.33
C ALA A 76 23.32 -1.56 19.96
N ASN A 77 22.07 -1.17 20.25
CA ASN A 77 21.70 0.15 20.75
C ASN A 77 22.21 1.30 19.85
N ILE A 78 22.24 1.08 18.53
CA ILE A 78 22.68 2.05 17.54
C ILE A 78 21.46 2.82 17.02
N PRO A 79 21.45 4.16 17.11
CA PRO A 79 20.36 4.97 16.57
C PRO A 79 20.17 4.73 15.08
N LEU A 80 18.92 4.45 14.67
CA LEU A 80 18.57 4.22 13.25
C LEU A 80 18.93 5.41 12.35
N GLU A 81 19.01 6.64 12.89
CA GLU A 81 19.47 7.82 12.15
C GLU A 81 20.86 7.63 11.53
N LYS A 82 21.73 6.84 12.17
CA LYS A 82 23.08 6.56 11.66
C LYS A 82 23.06 5.69 10.40
N ALA A 83 21.98 4.95 10.14
CA ALA A 83 21.80 4.20 8.90
C ALA A 83 21.66 5.11 7.66
N ARG A 84 21.26 6.38 7.83
CA ARG A 84 21.18 7.37 6.74
C ARG A 84 22.53 8.00 6.39
N HIS A 85 23.58 7.72 7.16
CA HIS A 85 24.87 8.34 6.90
C HIS A 85 25.40 7.89 5.53
N PRO A 86 25.89 8.81 4.67
CA PRO A 86 26.34 8.49 3.32
C PRO A 86 27.35 7.34 3.28
N SER A 87 28.34 7.34 4.18
CA SER A 87 29.33 6.26 4.26
C SER A 87 28.73 4.89 4.59
N VAL A 88 27.66 4.84 5.39
CA VAL A 88 26.97 3.60 5.72
C VAL A 88 26.17 3.11 4.51
N ILE A 89 25.50 4.02 3.80
CA ILE A 89 24.77 3.70 2.58
C ILE A 89 25.71 3.20 1.49
N GLU A 90 26.84 3.87 1.29
CA GLU A 90 27.84 3.49 0.28
C GLU A 90 28.47 2.13 0.61
N PHE A 91 28.88 1.92 1.87
CA PHE A 91 29.41 0.64 2.33
C PHE A 91 28.41 -0.51 2.11
N LEU A 92 27.15 -0.32 2.53
CA LEU A 92 26.10 -1.33 2.37
C LEU A 92 25.78 -1.57 0.89
N GLY A 93 25.68 -0.51 0.08
CA GLY A 93 25.45 -0.62 -1.36
C GLY A 93 26.54 -1.43 -2.05
N LYS A 94 27.82 -1.14 -1.73
CA LYS A 94 28.98 -1.83 -2.30
C LYS A 94 29.04 -3.31 -1.94
N HIS A 95 28.70 -3.67 -0.70
CA HIS A 95 28.90 -5.03 -0.20
C HIS A 95 27.65 -5.93 -0.27
N THR A 96 26.44 -5.35 -0.30
CA THR A 96 25.20 -6.14 -0.20
C THR A 96 24.37 -6.15 -1.48
N ASN A 97 24.67 -5.28 -2.47
CA ASN A 97 23.85 -5.06 -3.67
C ASN A 97 22.35 -4.83 -3.35
N LYS A 98 22.03 -4.44 -2.11
CA LYS A 98 20.67 -4.20 -1.62
C LYS A 98 20.53 -2.73 -1.26
N THR A 99 19.37 -2.17 -1.58
CA THR A 99 19.04 -0.80 -1.19
C THR A 99 18.81 -0.72 0.32
N VAL A 100 19.51 0.22 0.96
CA VAL A 100 19.33 0.49 2.39
C VAL A 100 17.90 0.99 2.64
N PRO A 101 17.14 0.37 3.55
CA PRO A 101 15.79 0.82 3.86
C PRO A 101 15.81 2.22 4.49
N SER A 102 14.89 3.08 4.08
CA SER A 102 14.72 4.40 4.69
C SER A 102 14.37 4.28 6.18
N VAL A 103 14.96 5.13 7.01
CA VAL A 103 14.71 5.12 8.47
C VAL A 103 13.24 5.34 8.81
N THR A 104 12.49 6.09 8.00
CA THR A 104 11.04 6.22 8.17
C THR A 104 10.33 4.88 8.02
N ASN A 105 10.74 4.07 7.03
CA ASN A 105 10.22 2.71 6.86
C ASN A 105 10.65 1.80 8.02
N LEU A 106 11.90 1.91 8.50
CA LEU A 106 12.37 1.15 9.66
C LEU A 106 11.54 1.45 10.91
N ARG A 107 11.32 2.73 11.22
CA ARG A 107 10.56 3.18 12.40
C ARG A 107 9.08 2.81 12.35
N LEU A 108 8.42 2.97 11.20
CA LEU A 108 6.99 2.72 11.11
C LEU A 108 6.64 1.23 10.97
N LYS A 109 7.48 0.45 10.28
CA LYS A 109 7.15 -0.94 9.91
C LYS A 109 7.87 -1.99 10.74
N TYR A 110 9.14 -1.77 11.08
CA TYR A 110 9.98 -2.81 11.66
C TYR A 110 10.18 -2.65 13.16
N VAL A 111 10.29 -1.43 13.68
CA VAL A 111 10.40 -1.19 15.13
C VAL A 111 9.18 -1.74 15.91
N PRO A 112 7.91 -1.50 15.50
CA PRO A 112 6.74 -2.04 16.21
C PRO A 112 6.57 -3.56 16.06
N ALA A 113 7.30 -4.19 15.14
CA ALA A 113 7.25 -5.63 14.92
C ALA A 113 8.39 -6.36 15.66
N LEU A 114 9.33 -5.62 16.27
CA LEU A 114 10.48 -6.13 17.02
C LEU A 114 10.39 -5.83 18.52
N TYR A 115 9.40 -5.03 18.93
CA TYR A 115 8.98 -4.75 20.30
C TYR A 115 7.55 -5.27 20.50
#